data_AF-A0A0R3R8C0-F1
#
_entry.id   AF-A0A0R3R8C0-F1
#
_cell.length_a   1.000
_cell.length_b   1.000
_cell.length_c   1.000
_cell.angle_alpha   90.00
_cell.angle_beta   90.00
_cell.angle_gamma   90.00
#
_symmetry.space_group_name_H-M   'P 1'
#
loop_
_entity.id
_entity.type
_entity.pdbx_description
1 polymer ?
#
loop_
_entity_poly.entity_id
_entity_poly.type
_entity_poly.pdbx_seq_one_letter_code
_entity_poly.pdbx_strand_id
1 'polypeptide(L)'
;LLKAIYFAIERRSSARIYELALNICESLLEMPKTELQSFFNDSISIVLRIYLWLGCPHGCNDGLNSQHGDFLRIKARTILAIISHINPEIFCSLLISHIEEYNAQMLIDTLHSVTGFCRCGIAAGIHRTRSGSSPRRRNVILNSSLPSYENNFNESLKGIEGTVIKVILKPVVSKLMNAMDELLQPENMSLYQDVRLFVSFIQEQHGNSFRCVGLSALLDGRPPENQSQFLDVGTSQLYSSRRTSLLCPLPEIFLSERNAKLSNNDDNE
;
A
#
# COMPACT_ATOMS: atom_id res chain seq x y z
N LEU A 1 -23.25 10.66 -16.70
CA LEU A 1 -23.24 11.57 -15.53
C LEU A 1 -21.86 11.62 -14.87
N LEU A 2 -21.32 10.50 -14.37
CA LEU A 2 -20.00 10.46 -13.69
C LEU A 2 -18.85 11.02 -14.54
N LYS A 3 -18.80 10.73 -15.84
CA LYS A 3 -17.83 11.36 -16.78
C LYS A 3 -17.89 12.89 -16.81
N ALA A 4 -19.07 13.49 -16.69
CA ALA A 4 -19.23 14.94 -16.65
C ALA A 4 -18.77 15.52 -15.30
N ILE A 5 -18.98 14.78 -14.21
CA ILE A 5 -18.48 15.14 -12.87
C ILE A 5 -16.96 15.05 -12.83
N TYR A 6 -16.39 13.99 -13.40
CA TYR A 6 -14.94 13.82 -13.54
C TYR A 6 -14.31 15.00 -14.28
N PHE A 7 -14.93 15.43 -15.38
CA PHE A 7 -14.51 16.61 -16.13
C PHE A 7 -14.69 17.93 -15.35
N ALA A 8 -15.72 18.03 -14.51
CA ALA A 8 -15.90 19.19 -13.63
C ALA A 8 -14.82 19.25 -12.53
N ILE A 9 -14.48 18.11 -11.93
CA ILE A 9 -13.39 17.93 -10.97
C ILE A 9 -12.04 18.37 -11.59
N GLU A 10 -11.80 18.02 -12.86
CA GLU A 10 -10.60 18.42 -13.60
C GLU A 10 -10.49 19.93 -13.80
N ARG A 11 -11.61 20.62 -13.97
CA ARG A 11 -11.63 22.06 -14.24
C ARG A 11 -11.63 22.92 -12.99
N ARG A 12 -12.21 22.43 -11.89
CA ARG A 12 -12.33 23.15 -10.62
C ARG A 12 -12.25 22.14 -9.47
N SER A 13 -11.13 22.13 -8.75
CA SER A 13 -10.97 21.30 -7.56
C SER A 13 -11.39 22.09 -6.32
N SER A 14 -12.63 21.88 -5.86
CA SER A 14 -13.19 22.50 -4.65
C SER A 14 -13.82 21.42 -3.78
N ALA A 15 -13.70 21.56 -2.47
CA ALA A 15 -14.25 20.61 -1.51
C ALA A 15 -15.75 20.34 -1.74
N ARG A 16 -16.52 21.38 -2.13
CA ARG A 16 -17.96 21.26 -2.45
C ARG A 16 -18.24 20.40 -3.69
N ILE A 17 -17.36 20.47 -4.70
CA ILE A 17 -17.50 19.67 -5.93
C ILE A 17 -17.23 18.20 -5.62
N TYR A 18 -16.23 17.92 -4.79
CA TYR A 18 -15.93 16.57 -4.34
C TYR A 18 -17.00 16.00 -3.41
N GLU A 19 -17.56 16.82 -2.52
CA GLU A 19 -18.71 16.41 -1.71
C GLU A 19 -19.90 16.00 -2.59
N LEU A 20 -20.24 16.83 -3.58
CA LEU A 20 -21.30 16.53 -4.53
C LEU A 20 -21.01 15.25 -5.33
N ALA A 21 -19.76 15.05 -5.77
CA ALA A 21 -19.34 13.86 -6.49
C ALA A 21 -19.52 12.59 -5.64
N LEU A 22 -19.11 12.61 -4.37
CA LEU A 22 -19.30 11.49 -3.45
C LEU A 22 -20.78 11.21 -3.20
N ASN A 23 -21.61 12.24 -2.98
CA ASN A 23 -23.05 12.07 -2.80
C ASN A 23 -23.72 11.41 -4.02
N ILE A 24 -23.29 11.80 -5.23
CA ILE A 24 -23.80 11.20 -6.47
C ILE A 24 -23.33 9.74 -6.60
N CYS A 25 -22.07 9.44 -6.28
CA CYS A 25 -21.58 8.06 -6.28
C CYS A 25 -22.38 7.19 -5.31
N GLU A 26 -22.58 7.65 -4.07
CA GLU A 26 -23.37 6.94 -3.05
C GLU A 26 -24.81 6.71 -3.54
N SER A 27 -25.48 7.74 -4.05
CA SER A 27 -26.86 7.62 -4.58
C SER A 27 -26.97 6.64 -5.75
N LEU A 28 -25.98 6.63 -6.66
CA LEU A 28 -25.95 5.69 -7.79
C LEU A 28 -25.75 4.24 -7.32
N LEU A 29 -24.98 4.03 -6.25
CA LEU A 29 -24.73 2.70 -5.68
C LEU A 29 -25.93 2.14 -4.92
N GLU A 30 -26.88 2.97 -4.50
CA GLU A 30 -28.14 2.56 -3.85
C GLU A 30 -29.24 2.15 -4.85
N MET A 31 -29.06 2.37 -6.16
CA MET A 31 -30.08 2.06 -7.17
C MET A 31 -30.24 0.55 -7.42
N PRO A 32 -31.48 0.01 -7.53
CA PRO A 32 -31.70 -1.41 -7.74
C PRO A 32 -31.32 -1.93 -9.14
N LYS A 33 -30.20 -2.67 -9.18
CA LYS A 33 -29.90 -3.95 -9.85
C LYS A 33 -29.78 -4.19 -11.37
N THR A 34 -29.79 -3.22 -12.28
CA THR A 34 -29.50 -3.58 -13.71
C THR A 34 -28.20 -3.03 -14.32
N GLU A 35 -27.58 -1.96 -13.81
CA GLU A 35 -26.35 -1.42 -14.43
C GLU A 35 -25.28 -0.93 -13.44
N LEU A 36 -25.35 -1.35 -12.16
CA LEU A 36 -24.48 -0.82 -11.10
C LEU A 36 -22.98 -0.98 -11.39
N GLN A 37 -22.59 -2.09 -12.02
CA GLN A 37 -21.20 -2.41 -12.34
C GLN A 37 -20.57 -1.36 -13.27
N SER A 38 -21.36 -0.75 -14.15
CA SER A 38 -20.87 0.29 -15.07
C SER A 38 -20.35 1.53 -14.33
N PHE A 39 -20.82 1.75 -13.10
CA PHE A 39 -20.45 2.89 -12.27
C PHE A 39 -19.31 2.60 -11.30
N PHE A 40 -18.93 1.34 -11.07
CA PHE A 40 -17.90 0.99 -10.09
C PHE A 40 -16.53 1.56 -10.47
N ASN A 41 -16.15 1.42 -11.73
CA ASN A 41 -14.87 1.94 -12.20
C ASN A 41 -14.78 3.46 -12.03
N ASP A 42 -15.81 4.18 -12.49
CA ASP A 42 -15.90 5.64 -12.36
C ASP A 42 -15.92 6.07 -10.89
N SER A 43 -16.63 5.34 -10.02
CA SER A 43 -16.72 5.63 -8.58
C SER A 43 -15.39 5.44 -7.87
N ILE A 44 -14.68 4.33 -8.13
CA ILE A 44 -13.34 4.08 -7.59
C ILE A 44 -12.37 5.15 -8.09
N SER A 45 -12.39 5.48 -9.37
CA SER A 45 -11.55 6.53 -9.96
C SER A 45 -11.78 7.90 -9.29
N ILE A 46 -13.05 8.29 -9.10
CA ILE A 46 -13.40 9.53 -8.39
C ILE A 46 -12.90 9.49 -6.94
N VAL A 47 -13.09 8.38 -6.24
CA VAL A 47 -12.64 8.22 -4.84
C VAL A 47 -11.12 8.33 -4.72
N LEU A 48 -10.35 7.62 -5.54
CA LEU A 48 -8.88 7.69 -5.51
C LEU A 48 -8.38 9.09 -5.83
N ARG A 49 -9.00 9.76 -6.81
CA ARG A 49 -8.69 11.15 -7.15
C ARG A 49 -9.01 12.12 -6.01
N ILE A 50 -10.11 11.90 -5.29
CA ILE A 50 -10.47 12.68 -4.10
C ILE A 50 -9.45 12.49 -3.00
N TYR A 51 -9.01 11.25 -2.72
CA TYR A 51 -7.95 11.02 -1.74
C TYR A 51 -6.69 11.79 -2.07
N LEU A 52 -6.24 11.70 -3.33
CA LEU A 52 -5.05 12.41 -3.78
C LEU A 52 -5.21 13.94 -3.61
N TRP A 53 -6.37 14.50 -3.97
CA TRP A 53 -6.64 15.93 -3.78
C TRP A 53 -6.71 16.34 -2.31
N LEU A 54 -7.31 15.51 -1.45
CA LEU A 54 -7.35 15.73 0.00
C LEU A 54 -5.96 15.62 0.64
N GLY A 55 -5.03 14.90 0.02
CA GLY A 55 -3.68 14.69 0.53
C GLY A 55 -3.66 13.89 1.83
N CYS A 56 -2.63 14.06 2.65
CA CYS A 56 -2.48 13.34 3.92
C CYS A 56 -3.47 13.85 5.01
N PRO A 57 -4.16 12.97 5.77
CA PRO A 57 -5.04 13.40 6.87
C PRO A 57 -4.29 14.14 7.99
N HIS A 58 -2.97 13.99 8.05
CA HIS A 58 -2.13 14.65 9.04
C HIS A 58 -1.51 15.97 8.56
N GLY A 59 -1.80 16.40 7.32
CA GLY A 59 -1.36 17.69 6.78
C GLY A 59 0.04 17.67 6.14
N CYS A 60 0.58 16.50 5.78
CA CYS A 60 1.80 16.44 4.95
C CYS A 60 1.53 17.01 3.55
N ASN A 61 2.51 17.72 2.97
CA ASN A 61 2.47 18.27 1.61
C ASN A 61 1.18 19.03 1.28
N ASP A 62 0.79 19.99 2.13
CA ASP A 62 -0.44 20.78 2.01
C ASP A 62 -1.75 19.96 2.02
N GLY A 63 -1.70 18.74 2.58
CA GLY A 63 -2.89 17.92 2.79
C GLY A 63 -3.95 18.62 3.63
N LEU A 64 -5.22 18.43 3.25
CA LEU A 64 -6.37 19.07 3.89
C LEU A 64 -6.67 18.42 5.25
N ASN A 65 -6.00 18.91 6.29
CA ASN A 65 -6.26 18.57 7.69
C ASN A 65 -7.38 19.48 8.23
N SER A 66 -8.64 19.11 7.95
CA SER A 66 -9.82 19.83 8.44
C SER A 66 -10.99 18.87 8.66
N GLN A 67 -11.93 19.24 9.52
CA GLN A 67 -13.15 18.44 9.77
C GLN A 67 -13.92 18.12 8.48
N HIS A 68 -13.96 19.08 7.55
CA HIS A 68 -14.62 18.87 6.26
C HIS A 68 -13.83 17.89 5.39
N GLY A 69 -12.50 17.95 5.39
CA GLY A 69 -11.65 16.94 4.76
C GLY A 69 -11.87 15.55 5.33
N ASP A 70 -11.95 15.42 6.65
CA ASP A 70 -12.21 14.13 7.33
C ASP A 70 -13.58 13.56 6.98
N PHE A 71 -14.60 14.42 6.89
CA PHE A 71 -15.93 14.04 6.42
C PHE A 71 -15.90 13.45 5.00
N LEU A 72 -15.16 14.09 4.08
CA LEU A 72 -15.01 13.58 2.71
C LEU A 72 -14.25 12.25 2.67
N ARG A 73 -13.21 12.07 3.50
CA ARG A 73 -12.50 10.77 3.63
C ARG A 73 -13.44 9.68 4.13
N ILE A 74 -14.28 9.96 5.13
CA ILE A 74 -15.25 8.99 5.64
C ILE A 74 -16.21 8.56 4.52
N LYS A 75 -16.79 9.51 3.79
CA LYS A 75 -17.66 9.21 2.64
C LYS A 75 -16.95 8.38 1.57
N ALA A 76 -15.72 8.74 1.23
CA ALA A 76 -14.89 7.99 0.29
C ALA A 76 -14.66 6.53 0.76
N ARG A 77 -14.35 6.32 2.04
CA ARG A 77 -14.24 4.94 2.62
C ARG A 77 -15.56 4.20 2.53
N THR A 78 -16.69 4.85 2.84
CA THR A 78 -18.03 4.24 2.76
C THR A 78 -18.34 3.76 1.35
N ILE A 79 -18.05 4.56 0.32
CA ILE A 79 -18.25 4.17 -1.07
C ILE A 79 -17.43 2.92 -1.43
N LEU A 80 -16.15 2.87 -1.05
CA LEU A 80 -15.32 1.68 -1.26
C LEU A 80 -15.89 0.46 -0.53
N ALA A 81 -16.38 0.65 0.69
CA ALA A 81 -17.01 -0.43 1.46
C ALA A 81 -18.28 -0.95 0.77
N ILE A 82 -19.15 -0.06 0.29
CA ILE A 82 -20.36 -0.43 -0.45
C ILE A 82 -19.99 -1.25 -1.69
N ILE A 83 -19.05 -0.78 -2.53
CA ILE A 83 -18.64 -1.49 -3.75
C ILE A 83 -18.04 -2.86 -3.40
N SER A 84 -17.17 -2.91 -2.39
CA SER A 84 -16.56 -4.17 -1.92
C SER A 84 -17.59 -5.17 -1.39
N HIS A 85 -18.69 -4.69 -0.79
CA HIS A 85 -19.77 -5.55 -0.32
C HIS A 85 -20.68 -6.04 -1.45
N ILE A 86 -20.95 -5.21 -2.46
CA ILE A 86 -21.84 -5.57 -3.57
C ILE A 86 -21.18 -6.58 -4.51
N ASN A 87 -19.91 -6.35 -4.89
CA ASN A 87 -19.18 -7.28 -5.73
C ASN A 87 -17.68 -7.25 -5.40
N PRO A 88 -17.21 -8.16 -4.53
CA PRO A 88 -15.81 -8.17 -4.09
C PRO A 88 -14.84 -8.51 -5.22
N GLU A 89 -15.22 -9.36 -6.18
CA GLU A 89 -14.33 -9.75 -7.28
C GLU A 89 -14.05 -8.59 -8.23
N ILE A 90 -15.11 -7.86 -8.64
CA ILE A 90 -14.98 -6.68 -9.48
C ILE A 90 -14.27 -5.55 -8.74
N PHE A 91 -14.54 -5.38 -7.44
CA PHE A 91 -13.82 -4.42 -6.61
C PHE A 91 -12.30 -4.69 -6.63
N CYS A 92 -11.90 -5.95 -6.42
CA CYS A 92 -10.49 -6.34 -6.45
C CYS A 92 -9.86 -6.05 -7.80
N SER A 93 -10.49 -6.48 -8.89
CA SER A 93 -9.93 -6.32 -10.24
C SER A 93 -9.78 -4.85 -10.63
N LEU A 94 -10.77 -4.01 -10.32
CA LEU A 94 -10.72 -2.58 -10.61
C LEU A 94 -9.63 -1.88 -9.78
N LEU A 95 -9.54 -2.13 -8.47
CA LEU A 95 -8.49 -1.52 -7.65
C LEU A 95 -7.08 -1.88 -8.12
N ILE A 96 -6.86 -3.15 -8.48
CA ILE A 96 -5.58 -3.60 -9.03
C ILE A 96 -5.29 -2.87 -10.34
N SER A 97 -6.27 -2.80 -11.25
CA SER A 97 -6.14 -2.09 -12.54
C SER A 97 -5.72 -0.63 -12.35
N HIS A 98 -6.36 0.11 -11.43
CA HIS A 98 -5.99 1.52 -11.18
C HIS A 98 -4.56 1.66 -10.65
N ILE A 99 -4.14 0.77 -9.75
CA ILE A 99 -2.79 0.82 -9.15
C ILE A 99 -1.70 0.43 -10.16
N GLU A 100 -2.00 -0.51 -11.05
CA GLU A 100 -1.10 -0.92 -12.12
C GLU A 100 -0.89 0.19 -13.17
N GLU A 101 -1.78 1.17 -13.27
CA GLU A 101 -1.60 2.34 -14.15
C GLU A 101 -0.71 3.44 -13.54
N TYR A 102 -0.60 3.54 -12.20
CA TYR A 102 0.13 4.61 -11.53
C TYR A 102 1.66 4.47 -11.59
N ASN A 103 2.42 5.54 -11.82
CA ASN A 103 3.86 5.51 -11.58
C ASN A 103 4.17 5.41 -10.07
N ALA A 104 5.44 5.15 -9.70
CA ALA A 104 5.82 4.93 -8.30
C ALA A 104 5.47 6.11 -7.38
N GLN A 105 5.68 7.35 -7.84
CA GLN A 105 5.34 8.57 -7.10
C GLN A 105 3.84 8.67 -6.83
N MET A 106 3.02 8.62 -7.87
CA MET A 106 1.55 8.70 -7.78
C MET A 106 0.99 7.58 -6.91
N LEU A 107 1.58 6.39 -7.01
CA LEU A 107 1.19 5.25 -6.21
C LEU A 107 1.41 5.51 -4.72
N ILE A 108 2.62 5.95 -4.34
CA ILE A 108 2.95 6.22 -2.94
C ILE A 108 2.15 7.41 -2.40
N ASP A 109 1.95 8.47 -3.18
CA ASP A 109 1.11 9.61 -2.78
C ASP A 109 -0.35 9.21 -2.55
N THR A 110 -0.88 8.33 -3.40
CA THR A 110 -2.23 7.78 -3.23
C THR A 110 -2.31 6.91 -1.96
N LEU A 111 -1.34 6.02 -1.75
CA LEU A 111 -1.30 5.18 -0.55
C LEU A 111 -1.16 6.04 0.72
N HIS A 112 -0.36 7.10 0.67
CA HIS A 112 -0.15 8.01 1.78
C HIS A 112 -1.43 8.81 2.09
N SER A 113 -2.12 9.31 1.07
CA SER A 113 -3.39 10.02 1.25
C SER A 113 -4.52 9.12 1.78
N VAL A 114 -4.56 7.84 1.38
CA VAL A 114 -5.56 6.87 1.84
C VAL A 114 -5.30 6.44 3.29
N THR A 115 -4.05 6.11 3.63
CA THR A 115 -3.71 5.45 4.90
C THR A 115 -3.14 6.38 5.97
N GLY A 116 -2.54 7.51 5.59
CA GLY A 116 -1.80 8.36 6.52
C GLY A 116 -0.55 7.69 7.11
N PHE A 117 0.09 6.77 6.39
CA PHE A 117 1.20 5.95 6.90
C PHE A 117 2.41 6.76 7.43
N CYS A 118 2.52 8.07 7.14
CA CYS A 118 3.64 8.90 7.61
C CYS A 118 3.78 8.99 9.13
N ARG A 119 2.71 8.68 9.89
CA ARG A 119 2.80 8.60 11.35
C ARG A 119 3.28 7.25 11.86
N CYS A 120 3.31 6.22 11.01
CA CYS A 120 3.88 4.94 11.37
C CYS A 120 5.39 5.09 11.56
N GLY A 121 5.89 4.75 12.74
CA GLY A 121 7.30 4.94 13.11
C GLY A 121 7.65 6.25 13.83
N ILE A 122 6.79 7.27 13.92
CA ILE A 122 7.09 8.45 14.78
C ILE A 122 7.12 8.05 16.26
N ALA A 123 6.31 7.06 16.66
CA ALA A 123 6.38 6.48 18.01
C ALA A 123 7.69 5.68 18.26
N ALA A 124 8.28 5.08 17.21
CA ALA A 124 9.55 4.35 17.31
C ALA A 124 10.79 5.26 17.18
N GLY A 125 10.65 6.43 16.55
CA GLY A 125 11.74 7.34 16.21
C GLY A 125 11.98 8.52 17.17
N ILE A 126 11.02 8.91 18.01
CA ILE A 126 11.22 10.01 18.99
C ILE A 126 12.29 9.65 20.05
N HIS A 127 12.64 8.37 20.21
CA HIS A 127 13.74 7.94 21.10
C HIS A 127 15.14 8.00 20.48
N ARG A 128 15.31 8.45 19.23
CA ARG A 128 16.64 8.68 18.64
C ARG A 128 17.07 10.15 18.66
N THR A 129 16.60 10.93 19.64
CA THR A 129 17.25 12.21 19.95
C THR A 129 18.59 11.94 20.63
N ARG A 130 19.65 12.05 19.82
CA ARG A 130 21.03 12.23 20.27
C ARG A 130 21.11 13.51 21.10
N SER A 131 21.15 13.41 22.44
CA SER A 131 21.85 14.34 23.38
C SER A 131 21.51 14.07 24.85
N GLY A 132 22.54 14.04 25.71
CA GLY A 132 22.47 14.58 27.08
C GLY A 132 22.02 13.67 28.22
N SER A 133 23.00 13.06 28.90
CA SER A 133 23.05 12.75 30.34
C SER A 133 21.81 13.04 31.21
N SER A 134 21.12 11.99 31.70
CA SER A 134 20.66 11.84 33.11
C SER A 134 19.86 10.52 33.31
N PRO A 135 20.12 9.71 34.35
CA PRO A 135 19.37 8.49 34.63
C PRO A 135 18.28 8.75 35.67
N ARG A 136 17.02 8.97 35.26
CA ARG A 136 15.88 8.85 36.19
C ARG A 136 14.65 8.24 35.52
N ARG A 137 14.53 6.93 35.74
CA ARG A 137 13.33 6.08 35.81
C ARG A 137 12.05 6.66 35.21
N ARG A 138 11.64 6.11 34.07
CA ARG A 138 10.22 5.92 33.75
C ARG A 138 10.07 4.52 33.16
N ASN A 139 9.56 3.59 33.97
CA ASN A 139 9.14 2.26 33.53
C ASN A 139 7.89 2.42 32.67
N VAL A 140 8.08 2.63 31.36
CA VAL A 140 7.07 2.32 30.35
C VAL A 140 7.58 1.06 29.67
N ILE A 141 6.78 0.01 29.74
CA ILE A 141 7.06 -1.31 29.15
C ILE A 141 7.37 -1.11 27.67
N LEU A 142 8.64 -1.30 27.32
CA LEU A 142 9.21 -1.12 26.00
C LEU A 142 8.94 -2.37 25.16
N ASN A 143 7.79 -2.43 24.50
CA ASN A 143 7.46 -3.51 23.56
C ASN A 143 7.50 -3.05 22.10
N SER A 144 8.31 -2.06 21.73
CA SER A 144 8.28 -1.44 20.39
C SER A 144 9.43 -1.86 19.47
N SER A 145 10.05 -3.04 19.66
CA SER A 145 11.15 -3.49 18.80
C SER A 145 11.22 -4.99 18.54
N LEU A 146 10.21 -5.77 18.94
CA LEU A 146 10.06 -7.14 18.46
C LEU A 146 8.82 -7.21 17.57
N PRO A 147 8.89 -7.83 16.38
CA PRO A 147 7.69 -8.25 15.66
C PRO A 147 6.97 -9.26 16.57
N SER A 148 6.01 -8.78 17.35
CA SER A 148 5.18 -9.65 18.17
C SER A 148 4.30 -10.47 17.24
N TYR A 149 4.17 -11.77 17.51
CA TYR A 149 3.14 -12.62 16.88
C TYR A 149 1.71 -12.08 17.16
N GLU A 150 1.57 -11.13 18.09
CA GLU A 150 0.35 -10.34 18.32
C GLU A 150 -0.01 -9.34 17.22
N ASN A 151 0.81 -9.17 16.17
CA ASN A 151 0.45 -8.35 15.01
C ASN A 151 -0.66 -9.04 14.19
N ASN A 152 -1.88 -8.92 14.71
CA ASN A 152 -3.18 -8.90 14.04
C ASN A 152 -3.31 -9.80 12.80
N PHE A 153 -3.44 -11.11 13.03
CA PHE A 153 -3.97 -12.06 12.04
C PHE A 153 -5.38 -11.70 11.51
N ASN A 154 -6.02 -10.69 12.10
CA ASN A 154 -7.38 -10.26 11.80
C ASN A 154 -7.42 -9.02 10.89
N GLU A 155 -6.85 -9.14 9.68
CA GLU A 155 -6.97 -8.15 8.60
C GLU A 155 -8.44 -7.73 8.37
N SER A 156 -9.38 -8.68 8.52
CA SER A 156 -10.82 -8.46 8.40
C SER A 156 -11.41 -7.50 9.44
N LEU A 157 -10.77 -7.32 10.59
CA LEU A 157 -11.22 -6.39 11.64
C LEU A 157 -10.82 -4.94 11.37
N LYS A 158 -9.97 -4.70 10.36
CA LYS A 158 -9.55 -3.35 9.94
C LYS A 158 -10.52 -2.72 8.94
N GLY A 159 -11.68 -3.36 8.72
CA GLY A 159 -12.71 -2.87 7.82
C GLY A 159 -12.23 -2.73 6.38
N ILE A 160 -12.72 -1.69 5.69
CA ILE A 160 -12.40 -1.48 4.27
C ILE A 160 -10.92 -1.20 4.02
N GLU A 161 -10.20 -0.57 4.97
CA GLU A 161 -8.76 -0.33 4.83
C GLU A 161 -7.98 -1.64 4.75
N GLY A 162 -8.24 -2.59 5.66
CA GLY A 162 -7.62 -3.92 5.63
C GLY A 162 -7.93 -4.66 4.33
N THR A 163 -9.18 -4.58 3.85
CA THR A 163 -9.56 -5.18 2.56
C THR A 163 -8.82 -4.54 1.39
N VAL A 164 -8.72 -3.21 1.34
CA VAL A 164 -7.97 -2.49 0.30
C VAL A 164 -6.50 -2.91 0.35
N ILE A 165 -5.84 -2.85 1.50
CA ILE A 165 -4.43 -3.24 1.64
C ILE A 165 -4.20 -4.69 1.22
N LYS A 166 -5.04 -5.62 1.67
CA LYS A 166 -4.95 -7.04 1.31
C LYS A 166 -4.97 -7.25 -0.21
N VAL A 167 -5.85 -6.54 -0.92
CA VAL A 167 -5.99 -6.65 -2.38
C VAL A 167 -4.77 -6.09 -3.11
N ILE A 168 -4.29 -4.93 -2.67
CA ILE A 168 -3.33 -4.14 -3.45
C ILE A 168 -1.87 -4.44 -3.09
N LEU A 169 -1.60 -5.05 -1.93
CA LEU A 169 -0.22 -5.16 -1.44
C LEU A 169 0.69 -5.94 -2.39
N LYS A 170 0.24 -7.08 -2.93
CA LYS A 170 1.06 -7.85 -3.89
C LYS A 170 1.43 -7.02 -5.14
N PRO A 171 0.49 -6.44 -5.91
CA PRO A 171 0.84 -5.65 -7.09
C PRO A 171 1.65 -4.40 -6.75
N VAL A 172 1.39 -3.75 -5.61
CA VAL A 172 2.19 -2.60 -5.13
C VAL A 172 3.65 -3.03 -4.90
N VAL A 173 3.87 -4.11 -4.15
CA VAL A 173 5.23 -4.61 -3.88
C VAL A 173 5.93 -4.98 -5.17
N SER A 174 5.29 -5.74 -6.07
CA SER A 174 5.86 -6.11 -7.37
C SER A 174 6.22 -4.87 -8.21
N LYS A 175 5.40 -3.83 -8.18
CA LYS A 175 5.67 -2.59 -8.91
C LYS A 175 6.85 -1.80 -8.34
N LEU A 176 6.90 -1.65 -7.02
CA LEU A 176 8.02 -0.98 -6.35
C LEU A 176 9.33 -1.75 -6.58
N MET A 177 9.27 -3.08 -6.56
CA MET A 177 10.41 -3.95 -6.86
C MET A 177 10.97 -3.71 -8.28
N ASN A 178 10.09 -3.61 -9.27
CA ASN A 178 10.51 -3.33 -10.65
C ASN A 178 11.08 -1.93 -10.83
N ALA A 179 10.71 -0.97 -9.97
CA ALA A 179 11.20 0.40 -9.98
C ALA A 179 12.38 0.63 -9.00
N MET A 180 12.91 -0.42 -8.37
CA MET A 180 13.78 -0.25 -7.20
C MET A 180 15.15 0.34 -7.56
N ASP A 181 15.72 -0.01 -8.72
CA ASP A 181 16.97 0.60 -9.21
C ASP A 181 16.82 2.10 -9.48
N GLU A 182 15.64 2.54 -9.92
CA GLU A 182 15.29 3.96 -10.13
C GLU A 182 15.05 4.67 -8.79
N LEU A 183 14.37 4.02 -7.85
CA LEU A 183 14.09 4.57 -6.52
C LEU A 183 15.34 4.78 -5.67
N LEU A 184 16.38 3.96 -5.86
CA LEU A 184 17.66 4.11 -5.16
C LEU A 184 18.54 5.24 -5.70
N GLN A 185 18.15 5.88 -6.82
CA GLN A 185 18.88 7.03 -7.34
C GLN A 185 18.78 8.23 -6.40
N PRO A 186 19.84 9.06 -6.28
CA PRO A 186 19.89 10.16 -5.31
C PRO A 186 18.79 11.22 -5.53
N GLU A 187 18.26 11.34 -6.75
CA GLU A 187 17.16 12.25 -7.08
C GLU A 187 15.82 11.81 -6.47
N ASN A 188 15.66 10.52 -6.18
CA ASN A 188 14.42 9.91 -5.71
C ASN A 188 14.43 9.59 -4.20
N MET A 189 15.41 10.11 -3.45
CA MET A 189 15.60 9.77 -2.03
C MET A 189 14.40 10.09 -1.14
N SER A 190 13.63 11.15 -1.45
CA SER A 190 12.39 11.47 -0.73
C SER A 190 11.33 10.39 -0.93
N LEU A 191 11.09 10.00 -2.18
CA LEU A 191 10.14 8.94 -2.53
C LEU A 191 10.57 7.60 -1.95
N TYR A 192 11.85 7.26 -2.00
CA TYR A 192 12.38 6.05 -1.37
C TYR A 192 12.14 6.05 0.15
N GLN A 193 12.29 7.20 0.81
CA GLN A 193 11.98 7.31 2.23
C GLN A 193 10.48 7.10 2.51
N ASP A 194 9.59 7.61 1.66
CA ASP A 194 8.16 7.36 1.78
C ASP A 194 7.81 5.88 1.55
N VAL A 195 8.47 5.21 0.60
CA VAL A 195 8.36 3.75 0.41
C VAL A 195 8.73 3.00 1.69
N ARG A 196 9.82 3.40 2.37
CA ARG A 196 10.24 2.77 3.64
C ARG A 196 9.22 2.97 4.76
N LEU A 197 8.61 4.16 4.85
CA LEU A 197 7.55 4.43 5.82
C LEU A 197 6.31 3.59 5.51
N PHE A 198 5.93 3.46 4.24
CA PHE A 198 4.83 2.58 3.81
C PHE A 198 5.09 1.12 4.20
N VAL A 199 6.29 0.58 3.93
CA VAL A 199 6.60 -0.81 4.30
C VAL A 199 6.57 -1.02 5.81
N SER A 200 7.09 -0.07 6.59
CA SER A 200 7.02 -0.10 8.06
C SER A 200 5.56 -0.10 8.54
N PHE A 201 4.71 0.72 7.94
CA PHE A 201 3.27 0.71 8.20
C PHE A 201 2.62 -0.63 7.90
N ILE A 202 2.94 -1.24 6.77
CA ILE A 202 2.41 -2.55 6.42
C ILE A 202 2.89 -3.63 7.40
N GLN A 203 4.15 -3.59 7.84
CA GLN A 203 4.66 -4.55 8.83
C GLN A 203 3.99 -4.41 10.21
N GLU A 204 3.80 -3.17 10.68
CA GLU A 204 3.21 -2.89 11.99
C GLU A 204 1.69 -3.09 11.98
N GLN A 205 1.02 -2.57 10.96
CA GLN A 205 -0.44 -2.55 10.90
C GLN A 205 -0.98 -3.77 10.13
N HIS A 206 -0.40 -4.16 9.00
CA HIS A 206 -0.96 -5.18 8.09
C HIS A 206 -0.06 -6.42 7.97
N GLY A 207 0.47 -6.88 9.11
CA GLY A 207 1.49 -7.93 9.17
C GLY A 207 1.07 -9.26 8.55
N ASN A 208 -0.23 -9.62 8.58
CA ASN A 208 -0.72 -10.81 7.90
C ASN A 208 -0.57 -10.70 6.38
N SER A 209 -1.07 -9.63 5.78
CA SER A 209 -0.90 -9.37 4.34
C SER A 209 0.59 -9.31 3.96
N PHE A 210 1.42 -8.66 4.78
CA PHE A 210 2.86 -8.61 4.58
C PHE A 210 3.50 -10.00 4.48
N ARG A 211 3.22 -10.88 5.45
CA ARG A 211 3.73 -12.26 5.45
C ARG A 211 3.23 -13.07 4.26
N CYS A 212 1.94 -12.96 3.91
CA CYS A 212 1.40 -13.66 2.75
C CYS A 212 2.08 -13.23 1.44
N VAL A 213 2.33 -11.94 1.26
CA VAL A 213 3.02 -11.43 0.07
C VAL A 213 4.49 -11.85 0.07
N GLY A 214 5.18 -11.78 1.21
CA GLY A 214 6.55 -12.26 1.35
C GLY A 214 6.70 -13.75 1.04
N LEU A 215 5.80 -14.59 1.57
CA LEU A 215 5.76 -16.03 1.25
C LEU A 215 5.47 -16.29 -0.23
N SER A 216 4.56 -15.52 -0.84
CA SER A 216 4.30 -15.62 -2.28
C SER A 216 5.54 -15.28 -3.09
N ALA A 217 6.30 -14.25 -2.70
CA ALA A 217 7.54 -13.88 -3.41
C ALA A 217 8.61 -14.98 -3.30
N LEU A 218 8.71 -15.65 -2.15
CA LEU A 218 9.62 -16.78 -1.96
C LEU A 218 9.23 -17.99 -2.84
N LEU A 219 7.93 -18.26 -2.99
CA LEU A 219 7.44 -19.30 -3.89
C LEU A 219 7.70 -18.96 -5.36
N ASP A 220 7.45 -17.69 -5.75
CA ASP A 220 7.67 -17.19 -7.11
C ASP A 220 9.16 -17.20 -7.49
N GLY A 221 10.07 -17.12 -6.52
CA GLY A 221 11.52 -17.17 -6.70
C GLY A 221 12.13 -18.58 -6.77
N ARG A 222 11.35 -19.65 -6.58
CA ARG A 222 11.86 -21.03 -6.68
C ARG A 222 12.20 -21.34 -8.15
N PRO A 223 13.39 -21.89 -8.46
CA PRO A 223 13.65 -22.41 -9.80
C PRO A 223 12.58 -23.47 -10.13
N PRO A 224 12.07 -23.53 -11.38
CA PRO A 224 11.07 -24.52 -11.75
C PRO A 224 11.63 -25.91 -11.44
N GLU A 225 10.96 -26.64 -10.54
CA GLU A 225 11.31 -28.02 -10.31
C GLU A 225 11.05 -28.78 -11.62
N ASN A 226 12.08 -29.47 -12.12
CA ASN A 226 11.96 -30.40 -13.23
C ASN A 226 10.86 -31.41 -12.88
N GLN A 227 9.64 -31.18 -13.35
CA GLN A 227 8.61 -32.21 -13.41
C GLN A 227 9.15 -33.29 -14.35
N SER A 228 9.60 -34.40 -13.74
CA SER A 228 9.79 -35.71 -14.35
C SER A 228 10.68 -35.75 -15.59
N GLN A 229 11.94 -36.12 -15.38
CA GLN A 229 12.71 -36.90 -16.34
C GLN A 229 11.94 -38.18 -16.69
N PHE A 230 11.24 -38.21 -17.83
CA PHE A 230 10.95 -39.45 -18.56
C PHE A 230 10.62 -39.16 -20.04
N LEU A 231 11.62 -39.41 -20.91
CA LEU A 231 11.59 -39.56 -22.39
C LEU A 231 10.96 -38.38 -23.18
N ASP A 232 11.61 -37.72 -24.13
CA ASP A 232 12.38 -38.27 -25.24
C ASP A 232 13.22 -37.17 -25.91
N VAL A 233 14.29 -37.61 -26.58
CA VAL A 233 15.20 -36.79 -27.36
C VAL A 233 14.51 -36.31 -28.64
N GLY A 234 14.52 -35.00 -28.90
CA GLY A 234 14.45 -34.49 -30.27
C GLY A 234 13.58 -33.25 -30.50
N THR A 235 14.16 -32.31 -31.24
CA THR A 235 13.53 -31.26 -32.07
C THR A 235 13.26 -29.90 -31.43
N SER A 236 14.16 -28.98 -31.78
CA SER A 236 13.98 -27.56 -32.10
C SER A 236 12.57 -26.97 -32.01
N GLN A 237 12.38 -25.90 -31.24
CA GLN A 237 11.81 -24.64 -31.75
C GLN A 237 11.83 -23.50 -30.72
N LEU A 238 12.06 -22.31 -31.25
CA LEU A 238 12.01 -21.00 -30.60
C LEU A 238 10.77 -20.80 -29.72
N TYR A 239 10.98 -20.33 -28.49
CA TYR A 239 10.08 -19.35 -27.88
C TYR A 239 10.89 -18.24 -27.21
N SER A 240 10.95 -17.11 -27.91
CA SER A 240 11.32 -15.82 -27.37
C SER A 240 10.26 -15.39 -26.36
N SER A 241 10.68 -14.89 -25.20
CA SER A 241 10.45 -13.50 -24.78
C SER A 241 10.45 -13.38 -23.25
N ARG A 242 11.44 -12.63 -22.73
CA ARG A 242 11.41 -11.88 -21.47
C ARG A 242 10.80 -12.59 -20.25
N ARG A 243 11.52 -13.57 -19.71
CA ARG A 243 11.51 -13.79 -18.25
C ARG A 243 12.90 -13.44 -17.75
N THR A 244 13.05 -12.19 -17.32
CA THR A 244 14.17 -11.80 -16.47
C THR A 244 14.02 -12.56 -15.15
N SER A 245 14.58 -13.76 -15.16
CA SER A 245 15.04 -14.49 -13.99
C SER A 245 16.03 -13.60 -13.25
N LEU A 246 15.54 -12.81 -12.32
CA LEU A 246 16.35 -12.18 -11.31
C LEU A 246 15.99 -12.83 -9.98
N LEU A 247 16.95 -13.61 -9.47
CA LEU A 247 17.13 -13.79 -8.03
C LEU A 247 17.31 -12.40 -7.41
N CYS A 248 16.25 -11.62 -7.29
CA CYS A 248 16.23 -10.46 -6.43
C CYS A 248 15.63 -10.94 -5.12
N PRO A 249 16.45 -11.28 -4.10
CA PRO A 249 15.93 -11.29 -2.74
C PRO A 249 15.21 -9.95 -2.53
N LEU A 250 14.04 -10.01 -1.89
CA LEU A 250 13.33 -8.81 -1.46
C LEU A 250 14.36 -7.84 -0.84
N PRO A 251 14.45 -6.56 -1.25
CA PRO A 251 15.41 -5.61 -0.71
C PRO A 251 15.24 -5.53 0.81
N GLU A 252 16.28 -5.15 1.55
CA GLU A 252 16.27 -5.14 3.04
C GLU A 252 15.04 -4.44 3.65
N ILE A 253 14.48 -3.45 2.95
CA ILE A 253 13.24 -2.76 3.35
C ILE A 253 12.06 -3.72 3.53
N PHE A 254 11.97 -4.77 2.70
CA PHE A 254 10.96 -5.83 2.74
C PHE A 254 11.41 -7.07 3.52
N LEU A 255 12.68 -7.14 3.94
CA LEU A 255 13.26 -8.30 4.66
C LEU A 255 13.56 -8.01 6.13
N SER A 256 13.05 -6.93 6.74
CA SER A 256 13.39 -6.60 8.13
C SER A 256 12.85 -7.62 9.15
N GLU A 257 13.55 -8.74 9.27
CA GLU A 257 13.64 -9.65 10.41
C GLU A 257 15.13 -9.97 10.58
N ARG A 258 15.76 -9.33 11.59
CA ARG A 258 17.18 -9.45 12.00
C ARG A 258 18.18 -8.64 11.17
N ASN A 259 18.70 -7.59 11.79
CA ASN A 259 20.14 -7.32 11.89
C ASN A 259 20.38 -6.28 13.00
N ALA A 260 20.24 -6.72 14.25
CA ALA A 260 20.71 -5.99 15.42
C ALA A 260 21.06 -6.98 16.53
N LYS A 261 22.19 -7.67 16.34
CA LYS A 261 23.04 -8.34 17.36
C LYS A 261 23.84 -9.44 16.66
N LEU A 262 25.02 -9.10 16.17
CA LEU A 262 26.18 -9.99 15.96
C LEU A 262 27.32 -9.12 15.41
N SER A 263 27.81 -8.18 16.21
CA SER A 263 29.08 -7.48 15.94
C SER A 263 29.56 -6.65 17.15
N ASN A 264 29.46 -7.19 18.37
CA ASN A 264 30.09 -6.60 19.57
C ASN A 264 30.21 -7.64 20.69
N ASN A 265 30.85 -8.77 20.39
CA ASN A 265 31.37 -9.71 21.38
C ASN A 265 32.45 -10.50 20.64
N ASP A 266 33.59 -9.87 20.43
CA ASP A 266 34.90 -10.49 20.28
C ASP A 266 35.87 -9.31 20.24
N ASP A 267 36.51 -9.08 21.38
CA ASP A 267 37.79 -8.39 21.60
C ASP A 267 37.85 -7.93 23.07
N ASN A 268 37.79 -8.94 23.96
CA ASN A 268 38.39 -8.88 25.29
C ASN A 268 39.47 -9.95 25.31
N GLU A 269 40.69 -9.57 24.93
CA GLU A 269 41.94 -10.12 25.47
C GLU A 269 43.04 -9.05 25.37
#